data_AF-A0A164SJR7-F1
#
_entry.id   AF-A0A164SJR7-F1
#
_cell.length_a   1.000
_cell.length_b   1.000
_cell.length_c   1.000
_cell.angle_alpha   90.00
_cell.angle_beta   90.00
_cell.angle_gamma   90.00
#
_symmetry.space_group_name_H-M   'P 1'
#
loop_
_entity.id
_entity.type
_entity.pdbx_description
1 polymer ?
#
loop_
_entity_poly.entity_id
_entity_poly.type
_entity_poly.pdbx_seq_one_letter_code
_entity_poly.pdbx_strand_id
1 'polypeptide(L)'
;MPQSVLRPMKMAHIVFRTANYEAMLDWWTNLLGAHAVYKADFATFLTYDDEHHRIAIINQPHLTEPRGKNISVFDHVAFTYSSLKDLLEGYKIRKAKGIIPSICINHGPTTSMYYVDPDGNRAELQVDAFATAQEGIDYMHSDEFKRNIAGKLFVPEDLIARLEAGESEESIKKLVMGEDEVMDEKQAAEFVKKLVGSNAGDSAPKETVISA
;
A
#
# COMPACT_ATOMS: atom_id res chain seq x y z
N MET A 1 -1.25 -17.54 -36.58
CA MET A 1 -1.44 -17.18 -35.15
C MET A 1 -0.85 -15.80 -34.98
N PRO A 2 -1.58 -14.79 -34.47
CA PRO A 2 -0.95 -13.52 -34.11
C PRO A 2 0.15 -13.82 -33.09
N GLN A 3 1.35 -13.30 -33.35
CA GLN A 3 2.50 -13.51 -32.47
C GLN A 3 2.27 -12.69 -31.20
N SER A 4 1.88 -13.37 -30.12
CA SER A 4 1.73 -12.72 -28.81
C SER A 4 3.09 -12.41 -28.21
N VAL A 5 3.18 -11.30 -27.50
CA VAL A 5 4.37 -10.94 -26.72
C VAL A 5 4.54 -11.96 -25.60
N LEU A 6 5.77 -12.48 -25.41
CA LEU A 6 6.08 -13.36 -24.30
C LEU A 6 6.02 -12.58 -22.97
N ARG A 7 5.46 -13.21 -21.93
CA ARG A 7 5.31 -12.59 -20.61
C ARG A 7 6.50 -12.91 -19.68
N PRO A 8 6.94 -11.98 -18.82
CA PRO A 8 7.86 -12.28 -17.72
C PRO A 8 7.30 -13.35 -16.78
N MET A 9 8.18 -14.08 -16.08
CA MET A 9 7.74 -15.11 -15.12
C MET A 9 7.31 -14.53 -13.76
N LYS A 10 7.96 -13.46 -13.30
CA LYS A 10 7.63 -12.75 -12.06
C LYS A 10 8.18 -11.31 -12.07
N MET A 11 7.63 -10.46 -11.22
CA MET A 11 8.29 -9.21 -10.84
C MET A 11 9.52 -9.56 -10.01
N ALA A 12 10.68 -8.96 -10.32
CA ALA A 12 11.93 -9.23 -9.60
C ALA A 12 12.15 -8.23 -8.46
N HIS A 13 12.44 -6.97 -8.79
CA HIS A 13 12.77 -5.94 -7.82
C HIS A 13 12.39 -4.52 -8.28
N ILE A 14 12.36 -3.59 -7.32
CA ILE A 14 12.28 -2.15 -7.54
C ILE A 14 13.55 -1.49 -7.01
N VAL A 15 13.97 -0.42 -7.68
CA VAL A 15 15.17 0.33 -7.34
C VAL A 15 14.79 1.77 -7.01
N PHE A 16 15.16 2.22 -5.82
CA PHE A 16 15.06 3.62 -5.41
C PHE A 16 16.42 4.31 -5.49
N ARG A 17 16.41 5.59 -5.85
CA ARG A 17 17.58 6.48 -5.79
C ARG A 17 17.21 7.60 -4.85
N THR A 18 18.05 7.87 -3.87
CA THR A 18 17.68 8.73 -2.73
C THR A 18 18.86 9.53 -2.21
N ALA A 19 18.59 10.73 -1.70
CA ALA A 19 19.50 11.47 -0.83
C ALA A 19 19.30 11.12 0.66
N ASN A 20 18.19 10.47 1.03
CA ASN A 20 17.80 10.08 2.39
C ASN A 20 18.15 8.61 2.69
N TYR A 21 19.36 8.18 2.31
CA TYR A 21 19.75 6.77 2.22
C TYR A 21 19.47 5.94 3.47
N GLU A 22 19.95 6.35 4.64
CA GLU A 22 19.78 5.58 5.88
C GLU A 22 18.30 5.53 6.33
N ALA A 23 17.55 6.63 6.13
CA ALA A 23 16.12 6.66 6.45
C ALA A 23 15.32 5.73 5.54
N MET A 24 15.61 5.72 4.24
CA MET A 24 15.01 4.80 3.28
C MET A 24 15.35 3.34 3.61
N LEU A 25 16.59 3.06 3.99
CA LEU A 25 17.02 1.72 4.38
C LEU A 25 16.28 1.22 5.61
N ASP A 26 16.24 2.02 6.68
CA ASP A 26 15.51 1.67 7.91
C ASP A 26 14.01 1.49 7.63
N TRP A 27 13.42 2.40 6.87
CA TRP A 27 11.99 2.35 6.57
C TRP A 27 11.60 1.10 5.79
N TRP A 28 12.26 0.80 4.66
CA TRP A 28 11.94 -0.36 3.83
C TRP A 28 12.24 -1.69 4.53
N THR A 29 13.28 -1.73 5.36
CA THR A 29 13.58 -2.88 6.23
C THR A 29 12.42 -3.14 7.20
N ASN A 30 11.97 -2.11 7.91
CA ASN A 30 10.91 -2.24 8.92
C ASN A 30 9.51 -2.40 8.32
N LEU A 31 9.23 -1.81 7.15
CA LEU A 31 7.93 -1.94 6.49
C LEU A 31 7.68 -3.40 6.09
N LEU A 32 8.66 -4.03 5.43
CA LEU A 32 8.52 -5.35 4.80
C LEU A 32 9.04 -6.50 5.66
N GLY A 33 9.67 -6.21 6.81
CA GLY A 33 10.43 -7.22 7.54
C GLY A 33 11.63 -7.74 6.74
N ALA A 34 12.18 -6.91 5.86
CA ALA A 34 13.27 -7.27 4.97
C ALA A 34 14.62 -7.26 5.70
N HIS A 35 15.63 -7.87 5.09
CA HIS A 35 17.02 -7.81 5.53
C HIS A 35 17.95 -7.59 4.34
N ALA A 36 19.12 -7.02 4.60
CA ALA A 36 20.12 -6.76 3.56
C ALA A 36 20.87 -8.05 3.19
N VAL A 37 20.94 -8.36 1.90
CA VAL A 37 21.79 -9.43 1.36
C VAL A 37 23.16 -8.92 0.92
N TYR A 38 23.26 -7.62 0.63
CA TYR A 38 24.49 -6.93 0.26
C TYR A 38 24.38 -5.45 0.63
N LYS A 39 25.46 -4.90 1.21
CA LYS A 39 25.57 -3.48 1.56
C LYS A 39 26.93 -2.94 1.10
N ALA A 40 26.89 -1.81 0.39
CA ALA A 40 28.04 -0.98 0.04
C ALA A 40 27.68 0.49 0.22
N ASP A 41 28.68 1.38 0.17
CA ASP A 41 28.49 2.82 0.38
C ASP A 41 27.53 3.46 -0.64
N PHE A 42 27.52 2.93 -1.86
CA PHE A 42 26.70 3.46 -2.97
C PHE A 42 25.35 2.75 -3.12
N ALA A 43 25.16 1.55 -2.55
CA ALA A 43 23.91 0.80 -2.68
C ALA A 43 23.72 -0.31 -1.62
N THR A 44 22.47 -0.56 -1.23
CA THR A 44 22.04 -1.72 -0.43
C THR A 44 20.94 -2.48 -1.14
N PHE A 45 20.97 -3.82 -1.05
CA PHE A 45 19.98 -4.72 -1.63
C PHE A 45 19.27 -5.48 -0.50
N LEU A 46 17.94 -5.35 -0.44
CA LEU A 46 17.07 -5.93 0.58
C LEU A 46 16.20 -7.04 0.01
N THR A 47 15.98 -8.09 0.80
CA THR A 47 15.01 -9.16 0.49
C THR A 47 14.15 -9.51 1.71
N TYR A 48 12.97 -10.07 1.44
CA TYR A 48 12.06 -10.63 2.44
C TYR A 48 11.52 -12.02 2.04
N ASP A 49 11.88 -12.53 0.85
CA ASP A 49 11.45 -13.83 0.33
C ASP A 49 12.60 -14.57 -0.38
N ASP A 50 12.28 -15.46 -1.32
CA ASP A 50 13.24 -16.31 -2.03
C ASP A 50 13.99 -15.60 -3.17
N GLU A 51 13.61 -14.37 -3.52
CA GLU A 51 14.33 -13.58 -4.51
C GLU A 51 15.62 -13.02 -3.92
N HIS A 52 16.69 -12.94 -4.72
CA HIS A 52 17.98 -12.45 -4.25
C HIS A 52 17.88 -11.03 -3.65
N HIS A 53 16.98 -10.19 -4.18
CA HIS A 53 16.56 -8.92 -3.59
C HIS A 53 15.25 -8.47 -4.22
N ARG A 54 14.40 -7.82 -3.42
CA ARG A 54 13.14 -7.19 -3.85
C ARG A 54 13.26 -5.68 -3.95
N ILE A 55 14.10 -5.08 -3.11
CA ILE A 55 14.34 -3.64 -3.08
C ILE A 55 15.84 -3.38 -3.20
N ALA A 56 16.22 -2.47 -4.08
CA ALA A 56 17.56 -1.89 -4.09
C ALA A 56 17.47 -0.40 -3.80
N ILE A 57 18.34 0.11 -2.94
CA ILE A 57 18.41 1.53 -2.59
C ILE A 57 19.79 2.02 -2.98
N ILE A 58 19.84 2.98 -3.90
CA ILE A 58 21.07 3.61 -4.39
C ILE A 58 21.24 4.96 -3.70
N ASN A 59 22.39 5.14 -3.06
CA ASN A 59 22.76 6.38 -2.37
C ASN A 59 23.18 7.45 -3.39
N GLN A 60 22.33 8.45 -3.60
CA GLN A 60 22.55 9.58 -4.50
C GLN A 60 22.37 10.91 -3.73
N PRO A 61 23.37 11.33 -2.95
CA PRO A 61 23.25 12.49 -2.05
C PRO A 61 23.03 13.83 -2.76
N HIS A 62 23.18 13.88 -4.10
CA HIS A 62 22.93 15.06 -4.91
C HIS A 62 21.44 15.25 -5.30
N LEU A 63 20.58 14.25 -5.09
CA LEU A 63 19.13 14.34 -5.38
C LEU A 63 18.39 15.11 -4.29
N THR A 64 18.60 16.43 -4.24
CA THR A 64 18.07 17.31 -3.17
C THR A 64 16.84 18.12 -3.59
N GLU A 65 16.50 18.11 -4.88
CA GLU A 65 15.32 18.83 -5.38
C GLU A 65 14.02 18.13 -4.97
N PRO A 66 13.02 18.87 -4.46
CA PRO A 66 11.73 18.30 -4.09
C PRO A 66 10.99 17.80 -5.34
N ARG A 67 10.17 16.76 -5.17
CA ARG A 67 9.31 16.24 -6.24
C ARG A 67 8.36 17.34 -6.73
N GLY A 68 8.38 17.62 -8.02
CA GLY A 68 7.49 18.61 -8.63
C GLY A 68 6.01 18.23 -8.47
N LYS A 69 5.13 19.23 -8.28
CA LYS A 69 3.68 19.01 -8.08
C LYS A 69 2.90 18.62 -9.35
N ASN A 70 3.49 18.81 -10.53
CA ASN A 70 2.84 18.61 -11.84
C ASN A 70 3.68 17.74 -12.78
N ILE A 71 4.39 16.74 -12.24
CA ILE A 71 5.13 15.76 -13.04
C ILE A 71 4.44 14.41 -12.95
N SER A 72 4.48 13.65 -14.05
CA SER A 72 4.06 12.25 -14.02
C SER A 72 4.99 11.44 -13.13
N VAL A 73 4.42 10.51 -12.38
CA VAL A 73 5.09 9.82 -11.27
C VAL A 73 4.69 8.35 -11.21
N PHE A 74 5.62 7.51 -10.75
CA PHE A 74 5.26 6.18 -10.27
C PHE A 74 4.37 6.33 -9.02
N ASP A 75 3.21 5.65 -9.04
CA ASP A 75 2.17 5.83 -8.04
C ASP A 75 2.50 5.08 -6.73
N HIS A 76 2.58 3.75 -6.80
CA HIS A 76 2.94 2.85 -5.69
C HIS A 76 3.37 1.47 -6.20
N VAL A 77 4.00 0.69 -5.30
CA VAL A 77 4.18 -0.77 -5.43
C VAL A 77 3.33 -1.49 -4.40
N ALA A 78 2.67 -2.59 -4.79
CA ALA A 78 1.87 -3.40 -3.89
C ALA A 78 2.55 -4.73 -3.51
N PHE A 79 2.35 -5.13 -2.25
CA PHE A 79 2.81 -6.40 -1.67
C PHE A 79 1.64 -7.12 -1.01
N THR A 80 1.46 -8.40 -1.34
CA THR A 80 0.35 -9.20 -0.86
C THR A 80 0.76 -10.07 0.33
N TYR A 81 -0.04 -10.06 1.38
CA TYR A 81 0.03 -10.98 2.51
C TYR A 81 -0.85 -12.22 2.28
N SER A 82 -0.49 -13.34 2.92
CA SER A 82 -1.23 -14.60 2.87
C SER A 82 -2.61 -14.54 3.53
N SER A 83 -2.78 -13.68 4.53
CA SER A 83 -4.02 -13.59 5.32
C SER A 83 -4.23 -12.16 5.82
N LEU A 84 -5.49 -11.83 6.14
CA LEU A 84 -5.83 -10.58 6.79
C LEU A 84 -5.19 -10.51 8.17
N LYS A 85 -5.13 -11.64 8.88
CA LYS A 85 -4.47 -11.74 10.17
C LYS A 85 -3.00 -11.32 10.08
N ASP A 86 -2.24 -11.85 9.14
CA ASP A 86 -0.82 -11.51 8.97
C ASP A 86 -0.62 -10.03 8.62
N LEU A 87 -1.49 -9.48 7.77
CA LEU A 87 -1.48 -8.05 7.42
C LEU A 87 -1.68 -7.16 8.67
N LEU A 88 -2.66 -7.50 9.52
CA LEU A 88 -2.98 -6.76 10.74
C LEU A 88 -1.95 -6.96 11.86
N GLU A 89 -1.35 -8.15 11.98
CA GLU A 89 -0.24 -8.39 12.91
C GLU A 89 0.99 -7.58 12.51
N GLY A 90 1.34 -7.58 11.21
CA GLY A 90 2.40 -6.72 10.68
C GLY A 90 2.10 -5.24 10.92
N TYR A 91 0.83 -4.81 10.76
CA TYR A 91 0.41 -3.44 11.06
C TYR A 91 0.71 -3.06 12.52
N LYS A 92 0.37 -3.91 13.50
CA LYS A 92 0.64 -3.63 14.93
C LYS A 92 2.14 -3.39 15.19
N ILE A 93 3.00 -4.21 14.57
CA ILE A 93 4.46 -4.10 14.72
C ILE A 93 4.98 -2.81 14.05
N ARG A 94 4.53 -2.50 12.83
CA ARG A 94 4.89 -1.27 12.11
C ARG A 94 4.45 -0.02 12.87
N LYS A 95 3.22 -0.01 13.39
CA LYS A 95 2.67 1.08 14.20
C LYS A 95 3.51 1.35 15.44
N ALA A 96 3.95 0.31 16.14
CA ALA A 96 4.83 0.45 17.32
C ALA A 96 6.20 1.09 16.99
N LYS A 97 6.62 1.05 15.72
CA LYS A 97 7.83 1.70 15.20
C LYS A 97 7.56 3.09 14.59
N GLY A 98 6.33 3.59 14.68
CA GLY A 98 5.92 4.87 14.08
C GLY A 98 5.64 4.82 12.57
N ILE A 99 5.65 3.63 11.96
CA ILE A 99 5.30 3.43 10.55
C ILE A 99 3.80 3.17 10.47
N ILE A 100 3.03 4.22 10.18
CA ILE A 100 1.57 4.17 10.07
C ILE A 100 1.13 4.35 8.61
N PRO A 101 0.02 3.70 8.20
CA PRO A 101 -0.50 3.92 6.86
C PRO A 101 -1.03 5.35 6.73
N SER A 102 -0.77 5.97 5.57
CA SER A 102 -1.38 7.24 5.20
C SER A 102 -2.86 7.08 4.86
N ILE A 103 -3.25 5.89 4.36
CA ILE A 103 -4.65 5.58 4.06
C ILE A 103 -4.91 4.07 4.03
N CYS A 104 -6.11 3.68 4.44
CA CYS A 104 -6.58 2.30 4.50
C CYS A 104 -7.89 2.18 3.75
N ILE A 105 -7.94 1.33 2.73
CA ILE A 105 -9.08 1.21 1.81
C ILE A 105 -9.37 -0.27 1.55
N ASN A 106 -10.62 -0.67 1.67
CA ASN A 106 -11.11 -1.92 1.11
C ASN A 106 -11.64 -1.61 -0.29
N HIS A 107 -10.90 -2.02 -1.32
CA HIS A 107 -11.24 -1.78 -2.73
C HIS A 107 -12.33 -2.73 -3.24
N GLY A 108 -12.68 -3.78 -2.48
CA GLY A 108 -13.49 -4.89 -2.94
C GLY A 108 -12.63 -6.12 -3.24
N PRO A 109 -11.74 -6.11 -4.26
CA PRO A 109 -10.85 -7.24 -4.51
C PRO A 109 -9.71 -7.34 -3.49
N THR A 110 -9.34 -6.24 -2.83
CA THR A 110 -8.25 -6.19 -1.86
C THR A 110 -8.61 -5.35 -0.64
N THR A 111 -8.09 -5.76 0.53
CA THR A 111 -8.03 -4.91 1.72
C THR A 111 -6.62 -4.33 1.82
N SER A 112 -6.48 -3.02 1.61
CA SER A 112 -5.21 -2.36 1.30
C SER A 112 -4.85 -1.28 2.32
N MET A 113 -3.57 -1.22 2.70
CA MET A 113 -2.97 -0.19 3.54
C MET A 113 -1.80 0.47 2.80
N TYR A 114 -1.89 1.78 2.57
CA TYR A 114 -0.86 2.54 1.89
C TYR A 114 0.05 3.26 2.88
N TYR A 115 1.35 3.16 2.66
CA TYR A 115 2.39 3.80 3.45
C TYR A 115 3.23 4.70 2.55
N VAL A 116 3.83 5.74 3.14
CA VAL A 116 4.69 6.69 2.43
C VAL A 116 6.10 6.62 3.01
N ASP A 117 7.08 6.38 2.14
CA ASP A 117 8.49 6.34 2.53
C ASP A 117 9.07 7.76 2.71
N PRO A 118 10.30 7.90 3.24
CA PRO A 118 10.93 9.21 3.46
C PRO A 118 11.08 10.08 2.20
N ASP A 119 11.07 9.49 1.01
CA ASP A 119 11.16 10.21 -0.27
C ASP A 119 9.77 10.51 -0.88
N GLY A 120 8.70 10.06 -0.25
CA GLY A 120 7.34 10.24 -0.73
C GLY A 120 6.88 9.17 -1.73
N ASN A 121 7.60 8.05 -1.88
CA ASN A 121 7.11 6.91 -2.64
C ASN A 121 6.08 6.15 -1.81
N ARG A 122 5.09 5.55 -2.48
CA ARG A 122 4.06 4.78 -1.81
C ARG A 122 4.30 3.29 -1.92
N ALA A 123 4.04 2.60 -0.83
CA ALA A 123 3.93 1.15 -0.76
C ALA A 123 2.51 0.79 -0.33
N GLU A 124 1.92 -0.18 -1.01
CA GLU A 124 0.65 -0.78 -0.62
C GLU A 124 0.93 -2.15 -0.02
N LEU A 125 0.43 -2.40 1.19
CA LEU A 125 0.40 -3.72 1.81
C LEU A 125 -1.04 -4.19 1.84
N GLN A 126 -1.31 -5.33 1.22
CA GLN A 126 -2.69 -5.76 0.94
C GLN A 126 -2.90 -7.25 1.18
N VAL A 127 -4.16 -7.66 1.23
CA VAL A 127 -4.59 -9.05 1.17
C VAL A 127 -5.76 -9.18 0.20
N ASP A 128 -5.76 -10.22 -0.62
CA ASP A 128 -6.85 -10.52 -1.54
C ASP A 128 -8.12 -10.90 -0.78
N ALA A 129 -9.26 -10.34 -1.19
CA ALA A 129 -10.56 -10.65 -0.60
C ALA A 129 -11.07 -12.04 -1.00
N PHE A 130 -10.62 -12.55 -2.14
CA PHE A 130 -11.07 -13.81 -2.75
C PHE A 130 -10.06 -14.94 -2.55
N ALA A 131 -10.53 -16.19 -2.67
CA ALA A 131 -9.67 -17.36 -2.50
C ALA A 131 -8.78 -17.59 -3.74
N THR A 132 -9.22 -17.12 -4.91
CA THR A 132 -8.47 -17.23 -6.16
C THR A 132 -8.38 -15.91 -6.90
N ALA A 133 -7.31 -15.75 -7.68
CA ALA A 133 -7.14 -14.58 -8.54
C ALA A 133 -8.27 -14.47 -9.59
N GLN A 134 -8.82 -15.59 -10.06
CA GLN A 134 -9.90 -15.58 -11.04
C GLN A 134 -11.20 -15.02 -10.43
N GLU A 135 -11.54 -15.39 -9.19
CA GLU A 135 -12.69 -14.81 -8.49
C GLU A 135 -12.55 -13.29 -8.30
N GLY A 136 -11.33 -12.81 -8.00
CA GLY A 136 -11.04 -11.38 -7.96
C GLY A 136 -11.24 -10.68 -9.30
N ILE A 137 -10.79 -11.30 -10.40
CA ILE A 137 -11.01 -10.80 -11.77
C ILE A 137 -12.51 -10.76 -12.09
N ASP A 138 -13.25 -11.83 -11.77
CA ASP A 138 -14.68 -11.92 -12.01
C ASP A 138 -15.44 -10.83 -11.23
N TYR A 139 -15.03 -10.57 -9.98
CA TYR A 139 -15.56 -9.46 -9.18
C TYR A 139 -15.29 -8.10 -9.83
N MET A 140 -14.08 -7.84 -10.34
CA MET A 140 -13.75 -6.59 -11.02
C MET A 140 -14.57 -6.36 -12.31
N HIS A 141 -15.11 -7.42 -12.91
CA HIS A 141 -16.02 -7.32 -14.06
C HIS A 141 -17.50 -7.16 -13.68
N SER A 142 -17.84 -7.31 -12.39
CA SER A 142 -19.21 -7.25 -11.88
C SER A 142 -19.78 -5.83 -11.87
N ASP A 143 -21.11 -5.73 -11.81
CA ASP A 143 -21.78 -4.45 -11.59
C ASP A 143 -21.62 -3.95 -10.15
N GLU A 144 -21.28 -4.83 -9.20
CA GLU A 144 -20.98 -4.44 -7.82
C GLU A 144 -19.71 -3.60 -7.76
N PHE A 145 -18.62 -4.05 -8.40
CA PHE A 145 -17.37 -3.29 -8.44
C PHE A 145 -17.54 -1.92 -9.12
N LYS A 146 -18.35 -1.85 -10.19
CA LYS A 146 -18.64 -0.58 -10.89
C LYS A 146 -19.34 0.46 -10.02
N ARG A 147 -20.09 0.04 -8.99
CA ARG A 147 -20.77 0.96 -8.06
C ARG A 147 -19.82 1.66 -7.11
N ASN A 148 -18.62 1.14 -6.89
CA ASN A 148 -17.59 1.81 -6.12
C ASN A 148 -16.20 1.24 -6.46
N ILE A 149 -15.63 1.71 -7.57
CA ILE A 149 -14.30 1.28 -8.01
C ILE A 149 -13.17 1.71 -7.06
N ALA A 150 -13.43 2.73 -6.23
CA ALA A 150 -12.43 3.29 -5.34
C ALA A 150 -12.39 2.57 -4.00
N GLY A 151 -13.50 1.97 -3.55
CA GLY A 151 -13.59 1.25 -2.30
C GLY A 151 -14.03 2.11 -1.11
N LYS A 152 -13.89 1.54 0.08
CA LYS A 152 -14.35 2.12 1.35
C LYS A 152 -13.19 2.25 2.34
N LEU A 153 -13.11 3.40 3.00
CA LEU A 153 -12.13 3.62 4.05
C LEU A 153 -12.41 2.73 5.25
N PHE A 154 -11.36 2.24 5.90
CA PHE A 154 -11.47 1.48 7.14
C PHE A 154 -10.42 1.92 8.16
N VAL A 155 -10.68 1.63 9.43
CA VAL A 155 -9.72 1.79 10.52
C VAL A 155 -9.13 0.42 10.84
N PRO A 156 -7.80 0.21 10.79
CA PRO A 156 -7.18 -1.10 11.05
C PRO A 156 -7.57 -1.71 12.39
N GLU A 157 -7.71 -0.89 13.43
CA GLU A 157 -8.11 -1.30 14.77
C GLU A 157 -9.51 -1.91 14.82
N ASP A 158 -10.44 -1.43 13.99
CA ASP A 158 -11.79 -2.00 13.91
C ASP A 158 -11.74 -3.42 13.34
N LEU A 159 -10.90 -3.66 12.34
CA LEU A 159 -10.70 -5.00 11.76
C LEU A 159 -10.01 -5.93 12.75
N ILE A 160 -9.04 -5.43 13.53
CA ILE A 160 -8.39 -6.18 14.60
C ILE A 160 -9.42 -6.61 15.64
N ALA A 161 -10.27 -5.69 16.11
CA ALA A 161 -11.30 -5.98 17.10
C ALA A 161 -12.30 -7.05 16.60
N ARG A 162 -12.69 -6.99 15.32
CA ARG A 162 -13.55 -8.00 14.68
C ARG A 162 -12.90 -9.38 14.62
N LEU A 163 -11.63 -9.47 14.25
CA LEU A 163 -10.88 -10.74 14.29
C LEU A 163 -10.77 -11.30 15.71
N GLU A 164 -10.48 -10.45 16.69
CA GLU A 164 -10.36 -10.85 18.10
C GLU A 164 -11.70 -11.30 18.69
N ALA A 165 -12.82 -10.78 18.16
CA ALA A 165 -14.17 -11.24 18.47
C ALA A 165 -14.55 -12.57 17.79
N GLY A 166 -13.69 -13.12 16.93
CA GLY A 166 -13.88 -14.40 16.26
C GLY A 166 -14.63 -14.33 14.93
N GLU A 167 -14.82 -13.14 14.35
CA GLU A 167 -15.36 -13.02 12.99
C GLU A 167 -14.36 -13.58 11.96
N SER A 168 -14.86 -14.27 10.92
CA SER A 168 -14.00 -14.86 9.90
C SER A 168 -13.34 -13.82 9.01
N GLU A 169 -12.10 -14.09 8.56
CA GLU A 169 -11.38 -13.22 7.63
C GLU A 169 -12.16 -12.96 6.34
N GLU A 170 -12.87 -13.97 5.82
CA GLU A 170 -13.72 -13.85 4.63
C GLU A 170 -14.82 -12.80 4.82
N SER A 171 -15.49 -12.81 5.98
CA SER A 171 -16.53 -11.82 6.30
C SER A 171 -15.96 -10.42 6.44
N ILE A 172 -14.78 -10.29 7.06
CA ILE A 172 -14.15 -8.99 7.30
C ILE A 172 -13.63 -8.37 6.00
N LYS A 173 -13.02 -9.15 5.12
CA LYS A 173 -12.49 -8.69 3.83
C LYS A 173 -13.61 -8.33 2.84
N LYS A 174 -14.79 -8.94 2.96
CA LYS A 174 -15.90 -8.65 2.06
C LYS A 174 -16.31 -7.18 2.16
N LEU A 175 -16.23 -6.46 1.05
CA LEU A 175 -16.73 -5.11 0.97
C LEU A 175 -18.26 -5.14 1.06
N VAL A 176 -18.80 -4.49 2.09
CA VAL A 176 -20.25 -4.31 2.26
C VAL A 176 -20.57 -2.85 2.05
N MET A 177 -21.32 -2.57 0.98
CA MET A 177 -21.71 -1.24 0.57
C MET A 177 -22.98 -0.79 1.29
N GLY A 178 -22.94 0.38 1.94
CA GLY A 178 -24.14 1.13 2.31
C GLY A 178 -24.75 1.84 1.10
N GLU A 179 -26.03 2.23 1.19
CA GLU A 179 -26.71 2.98 0.10
C GLU A 179 -26.00 4.31 -0.22
N ASP A 180 -25.46 4.98 0.80
CA ASP A 180 -24.75 6.26 0.68
C ASP A 180 -23.31 6.13 0.15
N GLU A 181 -22.83 4.90 -0.09
CA GLU A 181 -21.46 4.62 -0.49
C GLU A 181 -21.32 4.30 -1.99
N VAL A 182 -22.43 4.31 -2.74
CA VAL A 182 -22.44 4.17 -4.19
C VAL A 182 -21.86 5.44 -4.84
N MET A 183 -20.81 5.27 -5.65
CA MET A 183 -20.16 6.33 -6.39
C MET A 183 -20.37 6.15 -7.90
N ASP A 184 -20.78 7.20 -8.58
CA ASP A 184 -20.60 7.27 -10.03
C ASP A 184 -19.11 7.45 -10.41
N GLU A 185 -18.80 7.31 -11.69
CA GLU A 185 -17.41 7.42 -12.19
C GLU A 185 -16.76 8.77 -11.87
N LYS A 186 -17.54 9.86 -11.87
CA LYS A 186 -17.02 11.20 -11.58
C LYS A 186 -16.70 11.34 -10.09
N GLN A 187 -17.60 10.87 -9.22
CA GLN A 187 -17.40 10.84 -7.78
C GLN A 187 -16.20 9.95 -7.41
N ALA A 188 -16.06 8.80 -8.05
CA ALA A 188 -14.91 7.92 -7.88
C ALA A 188 -13.61 8.61 -8.35
N ALA A 189 -13.60 9.27 -9.51
CA ALA A 189 -12.44 10.00 -10.00
C ALA A 189 -12.04 11.16 -9.07
N GLU A 190 -13.02 11.89 -8.51
CA GLU A 190 -12.76 12.94 -7.52
C GLU A 190 -12.22 12.37 -6.20
N PHE A 191 -12.74 11.23 -5.75
CA PHE A 191 -12.25 10.54 -4.57
C PHE A 191 -10.81 10.07 -4.78
N VAL A 192 -10.52 9.37 -5.88
CA VAL A 192 -9.16 8.96 -6.26
C VAL A 192 -8.23 10.17 -6.36
N LYS A 193 -8.67 11.28 -6.94
CA LYS A 193 -7.87 12.51 -7.01
C LYS A 193 -7.54 13.06 -5.61
N LYS A 194 -8.45 12.95 -4.64
CA LYS A 194 -8.16 13.31 -3.24
C LYS A 194 -7.16 12.33 -2.60
N LEU A 195 -7.31 11.03 -2.84
CA LEU A 195 -6.40 10.00 -2.34
C LEU A 195 -4.97 10.14 -2.88
N VAL A 196 -4.85 10.44 -4.18
CA VAL A 196 -3.56 10.57 -4.88
C VAL A 196 -2.95 11.97 -4.71
N GLY A 197 -3.78 13.00 -4.54
CA GLY A 197 -3.36 14.39 -4.42
C GLY A 197 -2.98 14.83 -3.00
N SER A 198 -3.35 14.09 -1.96
CA SER A 198 -2.90 14.36 -0.59
C SER A 198 -1.44 13.94 -0.44
N ASN A 199 -0.53 14.91 -0.47
CA ASN A 199 0.86 14.66 -0.10
C ASN A 199 0.94 14.40 1.42
N ALA A 200 1.90 13.58 1.85
CA ALA A 200 2.18 13.32 3.27
C ALA A 200 2.50 14.57 4.13
N GLY A 201 2.59 15.76 3.51
CA GLY A 201 2.71 17.05 4.21
C GLY A 201 1.40 17.70 4.65
N ASP A 202 0.24 17.20 4.22
CA ASP A 202 -1.06 17.81 4.55
C ASP A 202 -1.73 17.20 5.81
N SER A 203 -1.15 16.17 6.43
CA SER A 203 -1.73 15.42 7.56
C SER A 203 -0.98 15.55 8.89
N ALA A 204 -0.25 16.65 9.11
CA ALA A 204 0.16 16.98 10.49
C ALA A 204 -1.12 17.09 11.36
N PRO A 205 -1.19 16.41 12.52
CA PRO A 205 -2.37 16.47 13.36
C PRO A 205 -2.55 17.91 13.84
N LYS A 206 -3.69 18.51 13.51
CA LYS A 206 -4.11 19.74 14.19
C LYS A 206 -4.35 19.37 15.64
N GLU A 207 -3.47 19.82 16.53
CA GLU A 207 -3.72 19.82 17.97
C GLU A 207 -5.11 20.42 18.19
N THR A 208 -6.05 19.60 18.66
CA THR A 208 -7.33 20.11 19.11
C THR A 208 -7.06 20.77 20.45
N VAL A 209 -6.92 22.09 20.42
CA VAL A 209 -6.93 22.93 21.62
C VAL A 209 -8.31 22.78 22.25
N ILE A 210 -8.41 21.92 23.27
CA ILE A 210 -9.53 21.95 24.21
C ILE A 210 -9.26 23.15 25.12
N SER A 211 -9.99 24.24 24.90
CA SER A 211 -10.07 25.32 25.88
C SER A 211 -11.05 24.91 26.98
N ALA A 212 -10.67 25.25 28.22
CA ALA A 212 -11.39 25.00 29.46
C ALA A 212 -12.70 25.78 29.57
#